data_AF-A0A316WFQ6-F1
#
_entry.id   AF-A0A316WFQ6-F1
#
_cell.length_a   1.000
_cell.length_b   1.000
_cell.length_c   1.000
_cell.angle_alpha   90.00
_cell.angle_beta   90.00
_cell.angle_gamma   90.00
#
_symmetry.space_group_name_H-M   'P 1'
#
loop_
_entity.id
_entity.type
_entity.pdbx_description
1 polymer ?
#
loop_
_entity_poly.entity_id
_entity_poly.type
_entity_poly.pdbx_seq_one_letter_code
_entity_poly.pdbx_strand_id
1 'polypeptide(L)'
;MAKAKKDFSAILDKAKETQIKTPLQKVVPVTPKNNVDTDHHKLSLRMYIKEFQDLTRFVNHMIVDERNLTYKMSDAISKGIHLMAEKDSVNRGKEKVKLSAGRKDQATEAEIKGTTVIIPIEDMELLNDIIYHKMITEGNTKYSRLDLMADLMNEIREENPSVFN
;
A
#
# COMPACT_ATOMS: atom_id res chain seq x y z
N MET A 1 29.80 61.98 45.54
CA MET A 1 28.78 61.04 45.00
C MET A 1 29.25 59.62 45.28
N ALA A 2 28.71 58.97 46.31
CA ALA A 2 29.05 57.62 46.72
C ALA A 2 28.11 56.61 46.02
N LYS A 3 28.67 55.63 45.30
CA LYS A 3 27.90 54.55 44.64
C LYS A 3 27.63 53.44 45.65
N ALA A 4 26.38 53.30 46.08
CA ALA A 4 25.92 52.16 46.86
C ALA A 4 25.94 50.89 45.99
N LYS A 5 26.74 49.89 46.38
CA LYS A 5 26.67 48.54 45.82
C LYS A 5 25.49 47.83 46.49
N LYS A 6 24.47 47.45 45.71
CA LYS A 6 23.40 46.57 46.20
C LYS A 6 23.95 45.15 46.32
N ASP A 7 23.82 44.59 47.51
CA ASP A 7 24.21 43.24 47.86
C ASP A 7 23.15 42.25 47.31
N PHE A 8 23.56 41.31 46.47
CA PHE A 8 22.68 40.32 45.82
C PHE A 8 22.62 38.97 46.55
N SER A 9 23.23 38.90 47.74
CA SER A 9 23.30 37.71 48.58
C SER A 9 21.91 37.16 48.99
N ALA A 10 20.91 38.02 49.16
CA ALA A 10 19.56 37.61 49.57
C ALA A 10 18.73 36.86 48.49
N ILE A 11 19.17 36.85 47.22
CA ILE A 11 18.45 36.14 46.14
C ILE A 11 18.97 34.70 45.98
N LEU A 12 20.21 34.43 46.38
CA LEU A 12 20.82 33.10 46.26
C LEU A 12 20.29 32.08 47.27
N ASP A 13 19.85 32.54 48.45
CA ASP A 13 19.36 31.63 49.50
C ASP A 13 17.92 31.13 49.27
N LYS A 14 17.14 31.77 48.39
CA LYS A 14 15.81 31.28 48.00
C LYS A 14 15.81 30.30 46.83
N ALA A 15 16.95 30.07 46.18
CA ALA A 15 17.05 29.17 45.03
C ALA A 15 17.34 27.71 45.39
N LYS A 16 17.54 27.37 46.67
CA LYS A 16 17.94 26.02 47.12
C LYS A 16 16.80 25.13 47.63
N GLU A 17 15.56 25.62 47.70
CA GLU A 17 14.44 24.89 48.33
C GLU A 17 13.22 24.60 47.43
N THR A 18 13.41 24.51 46.12
CA THR A 18 12.41 23.86 45.26
C THR A 18 13.02 22.60 44.67
N GLN A 19 12.98 21.52 45.44
CA GLN A 19 13.03 20.18 44.85
C GLN A 19 11.81 20.05 43.93
N ILE A 20 12.00 20.34 42.64
CA ILE A 20 11.03 20.00 41.62
C ILE A 20 11.00 18.47 41.59
N LYS A 21 10.03 17.87 42.28
CA LYS A 21 9.63 16.48 42.03
C LYS A 21 9.05 16.47 40.62
N THR A 22 9.89 16.33 39.62
CA THR A 22 9.45 15.91 38.29
C THR A 22 8.76 14.56 38.47
N PRO A 23 7.48 14.42 38.10
CA PRO A 23 6.85 13.11 38.12
C PRO A 23 7.65 12.21 37.17
N LEU A 24 8.21 11.12 37.70
CA LEU A 24 8.79 10.06 36.89
C LEU A 24 7.66 9.53 36.01
N GLN A 25 7.63 9.99 34.76
CA GLN A 25 6.74 9.44 33.76
C GLN A 25 7.19 7.99 33.55
N LYS A 26 6.44 7.03 34.09
CA LYS A 26 6.66 5.62 33.79
C LYS A 26 6.50 5.47 32.29
N VAL A 27 7.61 5.32 31.59
CA VAL A 27 7.63 4.91 30.19
C VAL A 27 7.10 3.48 30.19
N VAL A 28 5.79 3.34 29.99
CA VAL A 28 5.23 2.03 29.67
C VAL A 28 5.93 1.63 28.38
N PRO A 29 6.64 0.49 28.32
CA PRO A 29 7.13 0.00 27.05
C PRO A 29 5.89 -0.11 26.18
N VAL A 30 5.83 0.68 25.11
CA VAL A 30 4.90 0.39 24.04
C VAL A 30 5.46 -0.91 23.48
N THR A 31 4.95 -2.04 23.97
CA THR A 31 5.09 -3.29 23.25
C THR A 31 4.60 -2.95 21.85
N PRO A 32 5.43 -2.98 20.80
CA PRO A 32 4.90 -2.86 19.48
C PRO A 32 3.83 -3.94 19.40
N LYS A 33 2.59 -3.57 19.09
CA LYS A 33 1.57 -4.52 18.67
C LYS A 33 2.02 -5.06 17.31
N ASN A 34 3.10 -5.83 17.31
CA ASN A 34 3.48 -6.70 16.21
C ASN A 34 2.76 -8.02 16.43
N ASN A 35 1.42 -7.97 16.51
CA ASN A 35 0.66 -8.95 15.77
C ASN A 35 0.55 -8.34 14.38
N VAL A 36 1.66 -8.40 13.64
CA VAL A 36 1.60 -8.28 12.20
C VAL A 36 0.81 -9.51 11.81
N ASP A 37 -0.42 -9.33 11.31
CA ASP A 37 -1.11 -10.38 10.57
C ASP A 37 -0.12 -10.87 9.52
N THR A 38 0.53 -11.98 9.83
CA THR A 38 1.70 -12.49 9.10
C THR A 38 1.26 -13.18 7.84
N ASP A 39 -0.04 -13.17 7.55
CA ASP A 39 -0.68 -13.82 6.41
C ASP A 39 -1.18 -12.80 5.37
N HIS A 40 -1.11 -11.50 5.68
CA HIS A 40 -1.67 -10.45 4.82
C HIS A 40 -0.66 -9.34 4.50
N HIS A 41 -0.71 -8.86 3.25
CA HIS A 41 0.12 -7.79 2.74
C HIS A 41 -0.71 -6.58 2.31
N LYS A 42 -0.23 -5.37 2.66
CA LYS A 42 -0.82 -4.11 2.22
C LYS A 42 -0.26 -3.73 0.84
N LEU A 43 -1.04 -3.94 -0.21
CA LEU A 43 -0.66 -3.66 -1.59
C LEU A 43 -1.13 -2.26 -2.03
N SER A 44 -0.18 -1.41 -2.41
CA SER A 44 -0.47 -0.09 -2.98
C SER A 44 -0.67 -0.20 -4.50
N LEU A 45 -1.87 0.18 -4.96
CA LEU A 45 -2.27 0.11 -6.36
C LEU A 45 -2.29 1.50 -6.99
N ARG A 46 -1.96 1.56 -8.28
CA ARG A 46 -2.05 2.77 -9.10
C ARG A 46 -2.61 2.39 -10.47
N MET A 47 -3.70 3.04 -10.87
CA MET A 47 -4.45 2.69 -12.09
C MET A 47 -5.07 3.95 -12.72
N TYR A 48 -5.47 3.91 -14.00
CA TYR A 48 -6.29 5.01 -14.54
C TYR A 48 -7.70 4.93 -13.96
N ILE A 49 -8.41 6.06 -14.03
CA ILE A 49 -9.76 6.16 -13.49
C ILE A 49 -10.72 5.15 -14.15
N LYS A 50 -10.49 4.82 -15.43
CA LYS A 50 -11.28 3.82 -16.16
C LYS A 50 -11.14 2.44 -15.54
N GLU A 51 -9.92 1.96 -15.27
CA GLU A 51 -9.73 0.67 -14.60
C GLU A 51 -10.34 0.66 -13.19
N PHE A 52 -10.29 1.79 -12.48
CA PHE A 52 -10.92 1.90 -11.17
C PHE A 52 -12.46 1.78 -11.25
N GLN A 53 -13.08 2.39 -12.26
CA GLN A 53 -14.52 2.27 -12.52
C GLN A 53 -14.89 0.83 -12.91
N ASP A 54 -14.11 0.20 -13.80
CA ASP A 54 -14.31 -1.20 -14.20
C ASP A 54 -14.19 -2.14 -12.99
N LEU A 55 -13.17 -1.95 -12.15
CA LEU A 55 -12.98 -2.73 -10.93
C LEU A 55 -14.17 -2.57 -9.97
N THR A 56 -14.69 -1.34 -9.83
CA THR A 56 -15.87 -1.07 -9.00
C THR A 56 -17.13 -1.72 -9.59
N ARG A 57 -17.31 -1.65 -10.92
CA ARG A 57 -18.41 -2.32 -11.64
C ARG A 57 -18.37 -3.83 -11.41
N PHE A 58 -17.18 -4.42 -11.50
CA PHE A 58 -16.99 -5.85 -11.27
C PHE A 58 -17.30 -6.25 -9.82
N VAL A 59 -16.78 -5.51 -8.84
CA VAL A 59 -17.09 -5.78 -7.42
C VAL A 59 -18.59 -5.68 -7.17
N ASN A 60 -19.27 -4.66 -7.72
CA ASN A 60 -20.72 -4.52 -7.58
C ASN A 60 -21.49 -5.68 -8.22
N HIS A 61 -21.08 -6.14 -9.40
CA HIS A 61 -21.66 -7.32 -10.05
C HIS A 61 -21.53 -8.56 -9.15
N MET A 62 -20.35 -8.81 -8.59
CA MET A 62 -20.13 -9.93 -7.68
C MET A 62 -21.00 -9.85 -6.41
N ILE A 63 -21.26 -8.64 -5.90
CA ILE A 63 -22.10 -8.43 -4.72
C ILE A 63 -23.59 -8.61 -5.05
N VAL A 64 -24.06 -7.97 -6.12
CA VAL A 64 -25.49 -7.83 -6.43
C VAL A 64 -26.00 -9.03 -7.21
N ASP A 65 -25.33 -9.37 -8.30
CA ASP A 65 -25.80 -10.37 -9.25
C ASP A 65 -25.40 -11.78 -8.80
N GLU A 66 -24.15 -11.96 -8.39
CA GLU A 66 -23.62 -13.23 -7.85
C GLU A 66 -23.91 -13.43 -6.35
N ARG A 67 -24.58 -12.46 -5.70
CA ARG A 67 -25.00 -12.49 -4.29
C ARG A 67 -23.87 -12.75 -3.28
N ASN A 68 -22.62 -12.43 -3.64
CA ASN A 68 -21.48 -12.52 -2.72
C ASN A 68 -21.33 -11.22 -1.92
N LEU A 69 -22.13 -11.09 -0.86
CA LEU A 69 -22.22 -9.87 -0.04
C LEU A 69 -20.91 -9.47 0.65
N THR A 70 -19.97 -10.40 0.79
CA THR A 70 -18.67 -10.16 1.41
C THR A 70 -17.58 -9.80 0.41
N TYR A 71 -17.88 -9.84 -0.89
CA TYR A 71 -16.91 -9.59 -1.94
C TYR A 71 -16.41 -8.14 -1.89
N LYS A 72 -15.09 -7.96 -1.94
CA LYS A 72 -14.42 -6.66 -1.83
C LYS A 72 -13.34 -6.52 -2.90
N MET A 73 -12.79 -5.31 -3.02
CA MET A 73 -11.74 -5.02 -4.00
C MET A 73 -10.52 -5.94 -3.86
N SER A 74 -10.15 -6.37 -2.64
CA SER A 74 -9.04 -7.31 -2.48
C SER A 74 -9.31 -8.64 -3.19
N ASP A 75 -10.55 -9.11 -3.19
CA ASP A 75 -10.90 -10.41 -3.77
C ASP A 75 -10.86 -10.32 -5.30
N ALA A 76 -11.31 -9.19 -5.86
CA ALA A 76 -11.16 -8.91 -7.28
C ALA A 76 -9.69 -8.83 -7.72
N ILE A 77 -8.83 -8.20 -6.93
CA ILE A 77 -7.39 -8.14 -7.23
C ILE A 77 -6.77 -9.54 -7.15
N SER A 78 -7.11 -10.31 -6.12
CA SER A 78 -6.63 -11.69 -5.94
C SER A 78 -7.06 -12.57 -7.13
N LYS A 79 -8.33 -12.46 -7.55
CA LYS A 79 -8.83 -13.13 -8.77
C LYS A 79 -8.02 -12.75 -10.00
N GLY A 80 -7.75 -11.46 -10.22
CA GLY A 80 -6.91 -11.01 -11.33
C GLY A 80 -5.50 -11.62 -11.30
N ILE A 81 -4.87 -11.68 -10.12
CA ILE A 81 -3.52 -12.26 -9.95
C ILE A 81 -3.52 -13.74 -10.36
N HIS A 82 -4.52 -14.51 -9.94
CA HIS A 82 -4.62 -15.93 -10.30
C HIS A 82 -4.86 -16.13 -11.80
N LEU A 83 -5.74 -15.34 -12.42
CA LEU A 83 -5.99 -15.41 -13.86
C LEU A 83 -4.70 -15.13 -14.66
N MET A 84 -3.92 -14.13 -14.27
CA MET A 84 -2.61 -13.86 -14.87
C MET A 84 -1.65 -15.04 -14.71
N ALA A 85 -1.58 -15.63 -13.52
CA ALA A 85 -0.68 -16.76 -13.25
C ALA A 85 -1.04 -18.01 -14.07
N GLU A 86 -2.33 -18.28 -14.25
CA GLU A 86 -2.83 -19.40 -15.05
C GLU A 86 -2.45 -19.25 -16.53
N LYS A 87 -2.50 -18.02 -17.06
CA LYS A 87 -2.17 -17.71 -18.45
C LYS A 87 -0.67 -17.80 -18.74
N ASP A 88 0.15 -17.23 -17.86
CA ASP A 88 1.59 -17.03 -18.13
C ASP A 88 2.51 -18.16 -17.61
N SER A 89 1.97 -19.25 -17.05
CA SER A 89 2.75 -20.40 -16.54
C SER A 89 3.98 -19.99 -15.73
N VAL A 90 3.76 -19.15 -14.73
CA VAL A 90 4.82 -18.44 -14.01
C VAL A 90 5.56 -19.36 -13.03
N ASN A 91 6.89 -19.38 -13.13
CA ASN A 91 7.76 -20.09 -12.19
C ASN A 91 7.77 -19.41 -10.81
N ARG A 92 7.47 -20.15 -9.75
CA ARG A 92 7.38 -19.64 -8.38
C ARG A 92 8.73 -19.32 -7.72
N GLY A 93 8.72 -18.43 -6.73
CA GLY A 93 9.85 -18.18 -5.82
C GLY A 93 10.94 -17.28 -6.41
N LYS A 94 10.54 -16.28 -7.19
CA LYS A 94 11.45 -15.31 -7.83
C LYS A 94 11.82 -14.17 -6.90
N GLU A 95 12.91 -13.50 -7.25
CA GLU A 95 13.35 -12.32 -6.53
C GLU A 95 12.38 -11.15 -6.73
N LYS A 96 12.25 -10.33 -5.69
CA LYS A 96 11.34 -9.19 -5.70
C LYS A 96 11.87 -8.09 -6.62
N VAL A 97 11.16 -7.82 -7.71
CA VAL A 97 11.46 -6.71 -8.62
C VAL A 97 10.63 -5.49 -8.24
N LYS A 98 11.27 -4.31 -8.24
CA LYS A 98 10.58 -3.05 -7.97
C LYS A 98 10.00 -2.48 -9.27
N LEU A 99 8.67 -2.41 -9.32
CA LEU A 99 7.98 -1.67 -10.38
C LEU A 99 8.21 -0.17 -10.26
N SER A 100 8.44 0.46 -11.40
CA SER A 100 8.33 1.91 -11.50
C SER A 100 6.89 2.34 -11.22
N ALA A 101 6.70 3.56 -10.70
CA ALA A 101 5.35 4.05 -10.42
C ALA A 101 4.48 4.22 -11.69
N GLY A 102 5.11 4.27 -12.87
CA GLY A 102 4.45 4.58 -14.14
C GLY A 102 4.06 6.06 -14.26
N ARG A 103 4.50 6.70 -15.33
CA ARG A 103 3.93 7.89 -15.99
C ARG A 103 4.94 8.34 -17.05
N LYS A 104 4.42 8.62 -18.25
CA LYS A 104 5.19 8.97 -19.43
C LYS A 104 5.68 10.42 -19.31
N ASP A 105 6.89 10.67 -19.81
CA ASP A 105 7.38 11.98 -20.24
C ASP A 105 6.51 12.65 -21.33
N GLN A 106 5.25 12.26 -21.56
CA GLN A 106 4.41 12.81 -22.64
C GLN A 106 2.90 12.76 -22.32
N ALA A 107 2.33 13.94 -22.10
CA ALA A 107 1.03 14.42 -22.63
C ALA A 107 -0.14 13.41 -22.72
N THR A 108 -0.58 12.83 -21.61
CA THR A 108 -1.93 12.24 -21.54
C THR A 108 -2.60 12.69 -20.25
N GLU A 109 -3.66 13.48 -20.38
CA GLU A 109 -4.54 13.99 -19.30
C GLU A 109 -5.36 12.86 -18.61
N ALA A 110 -4.93 11.60 -18.74
CA ALA A 110 -5.62 10.48 -18.12
C ALA A 110 -5.46 10.56 -16.60
N GLU A 111 -6.59 10.78 -15.91
CA GLU A 111 -6.63 10.81 -14.45
C GLU A 111 -6.20 9.48 -13.85
N ILE A 112 -5.30 9.54 -12.87
CA ILE A 112 -4.76 8.37 -12.19
C ILE A 112 -5.26 8.34 -10.75
N LYS A 113 -5.77 7.18 -10.34
CA LYS A 113 -6.20 6.91 -8.98
C LYS A 113 -5.21 6.00 -8.28
N GLY A 114 -4.79 6.41 -7.09
CA GLY A 114 -4.08 5.55 -6.14
C GLY A 114 -5.06 4.96 -5.14
N THR A 115 -4.92 3.67 -4.84
CA THR A 115 -5.67 3.00 -3.76
C THR A 115 -4.77 2.00 -3.04
N THR A 116 -5.28 1.40 -1.98
CA THR A 116 -4.55 0.38 -1.24
C THR A 116 -5.52 -0.70 -0.80
N VAL A 117 -5.12 -1.96 -1.01
CA VAL A 117 -5.88 -3.14 -0.62
C VAL A 117 -5.03 -4.03 0.28
N ILE A 118 -5.69 -4.92 1.01
CA ILE A 118 -5.03 -5.94 1.83
C ILE A 118 -5.30 -7.28 1.15
N ILE A 119 -4.24 -7.95 0.73
CA ILE A 119 -4.29 -9.26 0.06
C ILE A 119 -3.55 -10.31 0.88
N PRO A 120 -3.86 -11.61 0.71
CA PRO A 120 -3.03 -12.70 1.22
C PRO A 120 -1.57 -12.58 0.78
N ILE A 121 -0.65 -13.10 1.60
CA ILE A 121 0.78 -13.12 1.25
C ILE A 121 1.06 -14.03 0.07
N GLU A 122 0.35 -15.14 -0.06
CA GLU A 122 0.49 -16.05 -1.21
C GLU A 122 0.23 -15.33 -2.54
N ASP A 123 -0.77 -14.46 -2.57
CA ASP A 123 -1.10 -13.64 -3.74
C ASP A 123 -0.02 -12.58 -3.99
N MET A 124 0.55 -12.02 -2.93
CA MET A 124 1.66 -11.07 -3.05
C MET A 124 2.92 -11.76 -3.60
N GLU A 125 3.22 -12.98 -3.16
CA GLU A 125 4.33 -13.78 -3.68
C GLU A 125 4.11 -14.14 -5.15
N LEU A 126 2.91 -14.61 -5.50
CA LEU A 126 2.54 -14.91 -6.87
C LEU A 126 2.60 -13.66 -7.76
N LEU A 127 2.15 -12.52 -7.26
CA LEU A 127 2.27 -11.24 -7.95
C LEU A 127 3.73 -10.85 -8.19
N ASN A 128 4.64 -11.07 -7.22
CA ASN A 128 6.06 -10.83 -7.43
C ASN A 128 6.63 -11.74 -8.53
N ASP A 129 6.21 -13.00 -8.57
CA ASP A 129 6.62 -13.95 -9.59
C ASP A 129 6.15 -13.50 -11.00
N ILE A 130 4.90 -13.03 -11.11
CA ILE A 130 4.35 -12.47 -12.36
C ILE A 130 5.14 -11.24 -12.80
N ILE A 131 5.39 -10.30 -11.88
CA ILE A 131 6.16 -9.08 -12.16
C ILE A 131 7.57 -9.44 -12.65
N TYR A 132 8.20 -10.42 -12.01
CA TYR A 132 9.51 -10.91 -12.43
C TYR A 132 9.46 -11.47 -13.84
N HIS A 133 8.46 -12.29 -14.16
CA HIS A 133 8.26 -12.84 -15.49
C HIS A 133 8.15 -11.74 -16.55
N LYS A 134 7.25 -10.77 -16.36
CA LYS A 134 7.07 -9.63 -17.28
C LYS A 134 8.35 -8.80 -17.46
N MET A 135 9.05 -8.48 -16.37
CA MET A 135 10.22 -7.60 -16.46
C MET A 135 11.48 -8.28 -16.98
N ILE A 136 11.73 -9.51 -16.54
CA ILE A 136 13.01 -10.20 -16.75
C ILE A 136 12.89 -11.25 -17.85
N THR A 137 11.84 -12.07 -17.82
CA THR A 137 11.68 -13.17 -18.78
C THR A 137 11.20 -12.65 -20.14
N GLU A 138 10.20 -11.76 -20.13
CA GLU A 138 9.72 -11.10 -21.36
C GLU A 138 10.55 -9.86 -21.74
N GLY A 139 11.46 -9.41 -20.87
CA GLY A 139 12.34 -8.28 -21.12
C GLY A 139 11.66 -6.90 -21.07
N ASN A 140 10.46 -6.79 -20.49
CA ASN A 140 9.75 -5.52 -20.34
C ASN A 140 10.30 -4.69 -19.16
N THR A 141 11.51 -4.14 -19.33
CA THR A 141 12.20 -3.36 -18.29
C THR A 141 11.47 -2.08 -17.85
N LYS A 142 10.49 -1.60 -18.63
CA LYS A 142 9.70 -0.40 -18.34
C LYS A 142 8.36 -0.72 -17.69
N TYR A 143 8.06 -1.99 -17.43
CA TYR A 143 6.82 -2.41 -16.82
C TYR A 143 6.57 -1.67 -15.50
N SER A 144 5.40 -1.05 -15.41
CA SER A 144 5.04 -0.14 -14.33
C SER A 144 3.83 -0.64 -13.55
N ARG A 145 3.55 0.01 -12.42
CA ARG A 145 2.33 -0.27 -11.64
C ARG A 145 1.04 -0.03 -12.43
N LEU A 146 1.07 0.88 -13.41
CA LEU A 146 -0.09 1.14 -14.28
C LEU A 146 -0.30 0.00 -15.26
N ASP A 147 0.78 -0.50 -15.86
CA ASP A 147 0.73 -1.63 -16.79
C ASP A 147 0.23 -2.89 -16.07
N LEU A 148 0.74 -3.15 -14.86
CA LEU A 148 0.25 -4.23 -14.01
C LEU A 148 -1.25 -4.15 -13.77
N MET A 149 -1.77 -2.97 -13.44
CA MET A 149 -3.21 -2.81 -13.22
C MET A 149 -4.02 -2.95 -14.51
N ALA A 150 -3.48 -2.52 -15.64
CA ALA A 150 -4.12 -2.69 -16.94
C ALA A 150 -4.21 -4.18 -17.32
N ASP A 151 -3.13 -4.94 -17.12
CA ASP A 151 -3.08 -6.38 -17.40
C ASP A 151 -4.02 -7.15 -16.48
N LEU A 152 -3.98 -6.89 -15.16
CA LEU A 152 -4.90 -7.49 -14.19
C LEU A 152 -6.37 -7.28 -14.59
N MET A 153 -6.72 -6.04 -14.94
CA MET A 153 -8.08 -5.74 -15.38
C MET A 153 -8.40 -6.35 -16.73
N ASN A 154 -7.43 -6.50 -17.63
CA ASN A 154 -7.64 -7.17 -18.90
C ASN A 154 -8.04 -8.62 -18.69
N GLU A 155 -7.33 -9.36 -17.84
CA GLU A 155 -7.69 -10.75 -17.52
C GLU A 155 -9.08 -10.87 -16.88
N ILE A 156 -9.44 -9.95 -15.97
CA ILE A 156 -10.78 -9.92 -15.38
C ILE A 156 -11.86 -9.68 -16.46
N ARG A 157 -11.60 -8.78 -17.42
CA ARG A 157 -12.54 -8.49 -18.52
C ARG A 157 -12.69 -9.66 -19.49
N GLU A 158 -11.58 -10.29 -19.86
CA GLU A 158 -11.56 -11.44 -20.77
C GLU A 158 -12.35 -12.62 -20.20
N GLU A 159 -12.19 -12.89 -18.90
CA GLU A 159 -12.90 -13.99 -18.22
C GLU A 159 -14.37 -13.65 -17.91
N ASN A 160 -14.73 -12.36 -17.81
CA ASN A 160 -16.08 -11.94 -17.39
C ASN A 160 -16.69 -10.92 -18.37
N PRO A 161 -16.79 -11.23 -19.68
CA PRO A 161 -17.18 -10.25 -20.70
C PRO A 161 -18.60 -9.71 -20.51
N SER A 162 -19.52 -10.53 -19.98
CA SER A 162 -20.91 -10.15 -19.68
C SER A 162 -21.02 -8.99 -18.69
N VAL A 163 -20.00 -8.77 -17.86
CA VAL A 163 -20.00 -7.73 -16.83
C VAL A 163 -19.63 -6.37 -17.42
N PHE A 164 -18.81 -6.34 -18.48
CA PHE A 164 -18.22 -5.11 -19.01
C PHE A 164 -18.83 -4.65 -20.34
N ASN A 165 -19.52 -5.55 -21.04
CA ASN A 165 -20.29 -5.24 -22.24
C ASN A 165 -21.54 -4.39 -21.97
#